data_AF-A0A971SMG8-F1
#
_entry.id   AF-A0A971SMG8-F1
#
_cell.length_a   1.000
_cell.length_b   1.000
_cell.length_c   1.000
_cell.angle_alpha   90.00
_cell.angle_beta   90.00
_cell.angle_gamma   90.00
#
_symmetry.space_group_name_H-M   'P 1'
#
loop_
_entity.id
_entity.type
_entity.pdbx_description
1 polymer ?
#
loop_
_entity_poly.entity_id
_entity_poly.type
_entity_poly.pdbx_seq_one_letter_code
_entity_poly.pdbx_strand_id
1 'polypeptide(L)'
;MGELVFVYGTLMREQGNHRRFFQGNPEVEFVDEGVVEGLGLYKVAAGYPGAVREKGAFTRGEVFRVSRRVLRSLDLLEDEGDLYIRRKTQVRLQSGAMVEAWVYLWNRKPDPKTRVSEHEQPWCSSSPTGKRIL
;
A
#
# COMPACT_ATOMS: atom_id res chain seq x y z
N MET A 1 0.92 6.45 21.91
CA MET A 1 0.11 5.42 21.21
C MET A 1 0.41 5.54 19.72
N GLY A 2 0.78 4.43 19.08
CA GLY A 2 1.01 4.38 17.64
C GLY A 2 -0.28 4.04 16.88
N GLU A 3 -0.26 4.28 15.57
CA GLU A 3 -1.35 4.00 14.64
C GLU A 3 -0.92 2.84 13.72
N LEU A 4 -1.85 1.96 13.36
CA LEU A 4 -1.59 0.94 12.35
C LEU A 4 -1.80 1.52 10.95
N VAL A 5 -0.90 1.19 10.03
CA VAL A 5 -0.95 1.57 8.61
C VAL A 5 -0.72 0.33 7.76
N PHE A 6 -1.63 0.07 6.84
CA PHE A 6 -1.51 -0.93 5.79
C PHE A 6 -0.88 -0.29 4.55
N VAL A 7 0.26 -0.82 4.11
CA VAL A 7 0.98 -0.39 2.92
C VAL A 7 1.00 -1.52 1.90
N TYR A 8 0.81 -1.19 0.62
CA TYR A 8 0.61 -2.16 -0.45
C TYR A 8 1.50 -1.87 -1.68
N GLY A 9 2.48 -0.98 -1.52
CA GLY A 9 3.25 -0.41 -2.61
C GLY A 9 4.67 -0.05 -2.19
N THR A 10 5.15 1.11 -2.62
CA THR A 10 6.55 1.54 -2.46
C THR A 10 7.06 1.66 -1.02
N LEU A 11 6.18 1.64 -0.02
CA LEU A 11 6.51 1.65 1.42
C LEU A 11 6.68 0.24 2.02
N MET A 12 6.32 -0.82 1.29
CA MET A 12 6.58 -2.20 1.71
C MET A 12 8.08 -2.49 1.78
N ARG A 13 8.49 -3.45 2.61
CA ARG A 13 9.88 -3.92 2.70
C ARG A 13 10.45 -4.21 1.31
N GLU A 14 11.74 -3.97 1.16
CA GLU A 14 12.49 -4.06 -0.11
C GLU A 14 12.09 -3.08 -1.22
N GLN A 15 11.14 -2.16 -0.98
CA GLN A 15 10.79 -1.10 -1.91
C GLN A 15 11.50 0.23 -1.59
N GLY A 16 11.56 1.14 -2.59
CA GLY A 16 12.36 2.36 -2.51
C GLY A 16 11.99 3.32 -1.36
N ASN A 17 10.71 3.53 -1.08
CA ASN A 17 10.29 4.44 -0.01
C ASN A 17 10.44 3.83 1.39
N HIS A 18 10.44 2.50 1.52
CA HIS A 18 10.70 1.83 2.79
C HIS A 18 12.06 2.22 3.36
N ARG A 19 13.12 2.20 2.53
CA ARG A 19 14.48 2.57 2.95
C ARG A 19 14.56 4.00 3.47
N ARG A 20 13.76 4.91 2.89
CA ARG A 20 13.77 6.33 3.22
C ARG A 20 12.96 6.67 4.48
N PHE A 21 11.82 6.01 4.68
CA PHE A 21 10.86 6.41 5.72
C PHE A 21 10.80 5.44 6.90
N PHE A 22 11.00 4.14 6.67
CA PHE A 22 10.75 3.08 7.65
C PHE A 22 12.04 2.43 8.16
N GLN A 23 13.01 2.17 7.28
CA GLN A 23 14.22 1.45 7.66
C GLN A 23 15.03 2.20 8.72
N GLY A 24 15.28 1.56 9.86
CA GLY A 24 16.04 2.13 10.98
C GLY A 24 15.31 3.22 11.77
N ASN A 25 14.04 3.50 11.45
CA ASN A 25 13.24 4.49 12.18
C ASN A 25 12.63 3.85 13.44
N PRO A 26 13.01 4.28 14.66
CA PRO A 26 12.52 3.68 15.91
C PRO A 26 11.02 3.96 16.16
N GLU A 27 10.40 4.86 15.41
CA GLU A 27 8.97 5.13 15.47
C GLU A 27 8.14 4.25 14.51
N VAL A 28 8.79 3.29 13.84
CA VAL A 28 8.17 2.37 12.89
C VAL A 28 8.47 0.93 13.30
N GLU A 29 7.43 0.13 13.38
CA GLU A 29 7.52 -1.28 13.75
C GLU A 29 6.71 -2.10 12.74
N PHE A 30 7.35 -3.10 12.12
CA PHE A 30 6.63 -4.08 11.30
C PHE A 30 5.75 -4.94 12.22
N VAL A 31 4.48 -5.11 11.85
CA VAL A 31 3.51 -5.88 12.64
C VAL A 31 3.27 -7.25 12.02
N ASP A 32 2.77 -7.29 10.79
CA ASP A 32 2.46 -8.53 10.07
C ASP A 32 2.24 -8.25 8.58
N GLU A 33 2.22 -9.30 7.76
CA GLU A 33 1.65 -9.23 6.42
C GLU A 33 0.12 -9.27 6.50
N GLY A 34 -0.56 -8.72 5.50
CA GLY A 34 -2.02 -8.63 5.53
C GLY A 34 -2.69 -8.53 4.17
N VAL A 35 -4.00 -8.77 4.20
CA VAL A 35 -4.89 -8.67 3.03
C VAL A 35 -6.07 -7.77 3.37
N VAL A 36 -6.40 -6.88 2.45
CA VAL A 36 -7.62 -6.08 2.49
C VAL A 36 -8.54 -6.50 1.36
N GLU A 37 -9.71 -7.02 1.72
CA GLU A 37 -10.79 -7.32 0.78
C GLU A 37 -11.49 -6.03 0.32
N GLY A 38 -12.01 -6.02 -0.90
CA GLY A 38 -12.71 -4.88 -1.47
C GLY A 38 -11.80 -3.78 -2.02
N LEU A 39 -10.50 -4.05 -2.17
CA LEU A 39 -9.54 -3.15 -2.81
C LEU A 39 -8.98 -3.78 -4.09
N GLY A 40 -9.04 -3.03 -5.19
CA GLY A 40 -8.37 -3.33 -6.44
C GLY A 40 -7.09 -2.53 -6.57
N LEU A 41 -6.03 -3.15 -7.07
CA LEU A 41 -4.70 -2.54 -7.20
C LEU A 41 -4.40 -2.22 -8.67
N TYR A 42 -3.86 -1.02 -8.92
CA TYR A 42 -3.59 -0.52 -10.26
C TYR A 42 -2.23 0.14 -10.35
N LYS A 43 -1.55 0.03 -11.49
CA LYS A 43 -0.40 0.88 -11.79
C LYS A 43 -0.90 2.25 -12.25
N VAL A 44 -0.83 3.24 -11.36
CA VAL A 44 -1.39 4.59 -11.58
C VAL A 44 -0.35 5.57 -12.15
N ALA A 45 0.93 5.28 -11.96
CA ALA A 45 2.03 5.98 -12.62
C ALA A 45 3.24 5.04 -12.81
N ALA A 46 4.30 5.54 -13.45
CA ALA A 46 5.53 4.78 -13.67
C ALA A 46 6.18 4.39 -12.33
N GLY A 47 5.96 3.14 -11.90
CA GLY A 47 6.52 2.59 -10.65
C GLY A 47 5.64 2.80 -9.41
N TYR A 48 4.43 3.35 -9.56
CA TYR A 48 3.54 3.66 -8.43
C TYR A 48 2.21 2.90 -8.54
N PRO A 49 1.87 2.11 -7.52
CA PRO A 49 0.56 1.50 -7.41
C PRO A 49 -0.44 2.42 -6.72
N GLY A 50 -1.71 2.31 -7.07
CA GLY A 50 -2.82 2.93 -6.38
C GLY A 50 -3.92 1.91 -6.10
N ALA A 51 -4.36 1.83 -4.85
CA ALA A 51 -5.50 1.01 -4.47
C ALA A 51 -6.81 1.82 -4.54
N VAL A 52 -7.86 1.23 -5.10
CA VAL A 52 -9.21 1.82 -5.15
C VAL A 52 -10.23 0.82 -4.59
N ARG A 53 -11.39 1.29 -4.16
CA ARG A 53 -12.48 0.40 -3.73
C ARG A 53 -13.04 -0.37 -4.92
N GLU A 54 -13.00 -1.69 -4.87
CA GLU A 54 -13.45 -2.59 -5.92
C GLU A 54 -14.04 -3.85 -5.28
N LYS A 55 -15.35 -4.07 -5.44
CA LYS A 55 -16.04 -5.21 -4.84
C LYS A 55 -15.53 -6.51 -5.47
N GLY A 56 -15.16 -7.48 -4.63
CA GLY A 56 -14.69 -8.80 -5.07
C GLY A 56 -13.19 -8.86 -5.41
N ALA A 57 -12.47 -7.74 -5.32
CA ALA A 57 -11.01 -7.71 -5.40
C ALA A 57 -10.36 -7.75 -4.01
N PHE A 58 -9.07 -8.02 -3.96
CA PHE A 58 -8.26 -7.85 -2.76
C PHE A 58 -6.88 -7.27 -3.07
N THR A 59 -6.31 -6.62 -2.06
CA THR A 59 -4.93 -6.12 -2.08
C THR A 59 -4.12 -6.75 -0.94
N ARG A 60 -2.97 -7.34 -1.28
CA ARG A 60 -1.96 -7.83 -0.34
C ARG A 60 -0.95 -6.73 -0.01
N GLY A 61 -0.47 -6.73 1.22
CA GLY A 61 0.51 -5.77 1.68
C GLY A 61 1.02 -6.09 3.07
N GLU A 62 1.53 -5.06 3.73
CA GLU A 62 2.17 -5.15 5.04
C GLU A 62 1.53 -4.16 6.01
N VAL A 63 1.49 -4.51 7.29
CA VAL A 63 1.01 -3.65 8.35
C VAL A 63 2.18 -3.20 9.21
N PHE A 64 2.26 -1.88 9.40
CA PHE A 64 3.22 -1.25 10.30
C PHE A 64 2.49 -0.49 11.39
N ARG A 65 3.11 -0.46 12.57
CA ARG A 65 2.76 0.49 13.63
C ARG A 65 3.68 1.69 13.50
N VAL A 66 3.09 2.87 13.43
CA VAL A 66 3.82 4.13 13.26
C VAL A 66 3.40 5.16 14.30
N SER A 67 4.29 6.07 14.68
CA SER A 67 3.89 7.23 15.49
C SER A 67 3.01 8.19 14.69
N ARG A 68 2.27 9.07 15.37
CA ARG A 68 1.53 10.16 14.72
C ARG A 68 2.42 11.11 13.91
N ARG A 69 3.70 11.23 14.28
CA ARG A 69 4.68 12.06 13.54
C ARG A 69 4.97 11.42 12.19
N VAL A 70 5.31 10.13 12.19
CA VAL A 70 5.55 9.37 10.95
C VAL A 70 4.30 9.36 10.09
N LEU A 71 3.13 9.16 10.69
CA LEU A 71 1.86 9.16 9.97
C LEU A 71 1.59 10.48 9.22
N ARG A 72 1.94 11.64 9.79
CA ARG A 72 1.88 12.94 9.09
C ARG A 72 2.91 13.07 7.98
N SER A 73 4.10 12.51 8.15
CA SER A 73 5.10 12.48 7.08
C SER A 73 4.62 11.65 5.88
N LEU A 74 3.85 10.59 6.13
CA LEU A 74 3.20 9.81 5.08
C LEU A 74 2.09 10.62 4.39
N ASP A 75 1.31 11.42 5.12
CA ASP A 75 0.31 12.31 4.49
C ASP A 75 0.96 13.27 3.48
N LEU A 76 2.13 13.82 3.83
CA LEU A 76 2.89 14.70 2.94
C LEU A 76 3.49 13.95 1.74
N LEU A 77 3.96 12.71 1.94
CA LEU A 77 4.52 11.89 0.88
C LEU A 77 3.46 11.50 -0.16
N GLU A 78 2.27 11.14 0.32
CA GLU A 78 1.16 10.64 -0.50
C GLU A 78 0.22 11.77 -0.97
N ASP A 79 0.59 13.04 -0.75
CA ASP A 79 -0.20 14.22 -1.11
C ASP A 79 -1.68 14.05 -0.71
N GLU A 80 -1.89 13.80 0.59
CA GLU A 80 -3.19 13.46 1.15
C GLU A 80 -4.22 14.57 0.90
N GLY A 81 -5.36 14.19 0.34
CA GLY A 81 -6.42 15.10 -0.09
C GLY A 81 -6.42 15.43 -1.59
N ASP A 82 -5.28 15.26 -2.28
CA ASP A 82 -5.19 15.39 -3.75
C ASP A 82 -4.93 14.04 -4.42
N LEU A 83 -3.72 13.46 -4.29
CA LEU A 83 -3.36 12.22 -4.97
C LEU A 83 -3.97 10.99 -4.31
N TYR A 84 -3.89 10.94 -2.98
CA TYR A 84 -4.46 9.86 -2.19
C TYR A 84 -5.40 10.42 -1.11
N ILE A 85 -6.36 9.61 -0.69
CA ILE A 85 -7.19 9.88 0.49
C ILE A 85 -6.90 8.82 1.53
N ARG A 86 -6.56 9.26 2.75
CA ARG A 86 -6.35 8.32 3.85
C ARG A 86 -7.70 7.87 4.44
N ARG A 87 -7.88 6.56 4.60
CA ARG A 87 -9.09 5.95 5.19
C ARG A 87 -8.73 4.83 6.15
N LYS A 88 -9.63 4.55 7.10
CA LYS A 88 -9.55 3.31 7.88
C LYS A 88 -10.09 2.13 7.06
N THR A 89 -9.46 0.98 7.21
CA THR A 89 -9.91 -0.29 6.63
C THR A 89 -9.65 -1.44 7.59
N GLN A 90 -10.41 -2.53 7.42
CA GLN A 90 -10.15 -3.80 8.09
C GLN A 90 -9.10 -4.57 7.30
N VAL A 91 -8.06 -5.04 7.99
CA VAL A 91 -6.98 -5.86 7.43
C VAL A 91 -7.03 -7.22 8.10
N ARG A 92 -7.05 -8.27 7.29
CA ARG A 92 -6.84 -9.64 7.76
C ARG A 92 -5.34 -9.92 7.77
N LEU A 93 -4.76 -10.00 8.95
CA LEU A 93 -3.35 -10.32 9.13
C LEU A 93 -3.06 -11.78 8.77
N GLN A 94 -1.81 -12.10 8.44
CA GLN A 94 -1.38 -13.49 8.18
C GLN A 94 -1.57 -14.39 9.40
N SER A 95 -1.38 -13.84 10.62
CA SER A 95 -1.73 -14.50 11.88
C SER A 95 -3.22 -14.88 12.02
N GLY A 96 -4.10 -14.37 11.14
CA GLY A 96 -5.54 -14.60 11.17
C GLY A 96 -6.33 -13.54 11.96
N ALA A 97 -5.64 -12.64 12.66
CA ALA A 97 -6.29 -11.54 13.37
C ALA A 97 -6.87 -10.49 12.40
N MET A 98 -7.99 -9.89 12.79
CA MET A 98 -8.55 -8.72 12.10
C MET A 98 -8.15 -7.45 12.85
N VAL A 99 -7.58 -6.48 12.15
CA VAL A 99 -7.18 -5.19 12.72
C VAL A 99 -7.68 -4.03 11.88
N GLU A 100 -7.93 -2.89 12.52
CA GLU A 100 -8.22 -1.64 11.82
C GLU A 100 -6.92 -0.86 11.57
N ALA A 101 -6.63 -0.55 10.31
CA ALA A 101 -5.45 0.21 9.91
C ALA A 101 -5.81 1.36 8.95
N TRP A 102 -4.96 2.38 8.93
CA TRP A 102 -5.00 3.40 7.90
C TRP A 102 -4.49 2.85 6.57
N VAL A 103 -5.09 3.27 5.47
CA VAL A 103 -4.67 2.99 4.10
C VAL A 103 -4.80 4.26 3.27
N TYR A 104 -3.86 4.50 2.37
CA TYR A 104 -3.95 5.57 1.37
C TYR A 104 -4.65 5.02 0.14
N LEU A 105 -5.76 5.60 -0.28
CA LEU A 105 -6.50 5.16 -1.47
C LEU A 105 -6.30 6.15 -2.60
N TRP A 106 -6.07 5.65 -3.81
CA TRP A 106 -5.91 6.50 -4.99
C TRP A 106 -7.18 7.32 -5.23
N ASN A 107 -7.02 8.64 -5.35
CA ASN A 107 -8.13 9.59 -5.39
C ASN A 107 -8.59 9.94 -6.81
N ARG A 108 -8.14 9.19 -7.82
CA ARG A 108 -8.53 9.40 -9.22
C ARG A 108 -9.07 8.10 -9.81
N LYS A 109 -9.71 8.19 -10.97
CA LYS A 109 -10.13 7.00 -11.71
C LYS A 109 -8.90 6.31 -12.33
N PRO A 110 -8.58 5.06 -11.98
CA PRO A 110 -7.47 4.35 -12.60
C PRO A 110 -7.84 3.90 -14.02
N ASP A 111 -6.84 3.67 -14.87
CA ASP A 111 -7.04 3.01 -16.16
C ASP A 111 -7.30 1.51 -15.91
N PRO A 112 -8.44 0.94 -16.32
CA PRO A 112 -8.73 -0.48 -16.16
C PRO A 112 -7.64 -1.41 -16.73
N LYS A 113 -6.91 -0.96 -17.76
CA LYS A 113 -5.84 -1.74 -18.40
C LYS A 113 -4.60 -1.89 -17.53
N THR A 114 -4.46 -1.08 -16.48
CA THR A 114 -3.29 -1.10 -15.58
C THR A 114 -3.55 -1.89 -14.30
N ARG A 115 -4.64 -2.66 -14.24
CA ARG A 115 -4.96 -3.53 -13.11
C ARG A 115 -3.80 -4.48 -12.84
N VAL A 116 -3.35 -4.50 -11.58
CA VAL A 116 -2.38 -5.47 -11.07
C VAL A 116 -3.18 -6.67 -10.63
N SER A 117 -2.95 -7.79 -11.30
CA SER A 117 -3.66 -9.02 -10.95
C SER A 117 -3.23 -9.53 -9.58
N GLU A 118 -4.09 -10.33 -8.97
CA GLU A 118 -3.90 -10.91 -7.64
C GLU A 118 -2.65 -11.82 -7.56
N HIS A 119 -2.22 -12.39 -8.68
CA HIS A 119 -1.01 -13.23 -8.77
C HIS A 119 0.28 -12.41 -8.91
N GLU A 120 0.18 -11.13 -9.27
CA GLU A 120 1.29 -10.17 -9.32
C GLU A 120 1.45 -9.40 -8.00
N GLN A 121 0.66 -9.74 -6.98
CA GLN A 121 0.70 -9.14 -5.65
C GLN A 121 1.52 -10.00 -4.66
N PRO A 122 2.15 -9.39 -3.64
CA PRO A 122 2.19 -7.94 -3.35
C PRO A 122 2.97 -7.16 -4.41
N TRP A 123 2.69 -5.85 -4.52
CA TRP A 123 3.34 -4.99 -5.50
C TRP A 123 4.87 -5.08 -5.47
N CYS A 124 5.48 -5.17 -6.64
CA CYS A 124 6.92 -5.04 -6.80
C CYS A 124 7.23 -3.99 -7.88
N SER A 125 8.02 -2.96 -7.56
CA SER A 125 8.45 -1.97 -8.56
C SER A 125 9.29 -2.57 -9.69
N SER A 126 9.82 -3.79 -9.48
CA SER A 126 10.69 -4.53 -10.40
C SER A 126 9.94 -5.41 -11.39
N SER A 127 8.60 -5.41 -11.40
CA SER A 127 7.84 -6.23 -12.34
C SER A 127 8.30 -5.92 -13.77
N PRO A 128 8.79 -6.93 -14.53
CA PRO A 128 9.36 -6.69 -15.84
C PRO A 128 8.28 -6.09 -16.72
N THR A 129 8.48 -4.85 -17.13
CA THR A 129 7.72 -4.19 -18.19
C THR A 129 7.61 -5.18 -19.34
N GLY A 130 6.38 -5.42 -19.79
CA GLY A 130 6.01 -6.52 -20.67
C GLY A 130 6.98 -6.76 -21.83
N LYS A 131 7.15 -8.07 -22.12
CA LYS A 131 7.68 -8.66 -23.36
C LYS A 131 8.60 -7.77 -24.18
N ARG A 132 9.90 -8.08 -24.14
CA ARG A 132 10.80 -7.79 -25.25
C ARG A 132 10.27 -8.56 -26.47
N ILE A 133 9.48 -7.89 -27.31
CA ILE A 133 9.21 -8.35 -28.66
C ILE A 133 10.57 -8.30 -29.37
N LEU A 134 10.92 -9.42 -29.98
CA LEU A 134 12.14 -9.64 -30.75
C LEU A 134 12.32 -8.57 -31.83
#